data_AF-A0A521D3B4-F1
#
_entry.id   AF-A0A521D3B4-F1
#
_cell.length_a   1.000
_cell.length_b   1.000
_cell.length_c   1.000
_cell.angle_alpha   90.00
_cell.angle_beta   90.00
_cell.angle_gamma   90.00
#
_symmetry.space_group_name_H-M   'P 1'
#
loop_
_entity.id
_entity.type
_entity.pdbx_description
1 polymer ?
#
loop_
_entity_poly.entity_id
_entity_poly.type
_entity_poly.pdbx_seq_one_letter_code
_entity_poly.pdbx_strand_id
1 'polypeptide(L)'
;MVDIKKGKASVFEAKCPQCGEFMANMGLDFESPKKDDVKMWEHIKSLFSVGLTFHSCGCSGPGYIPNSKEKLVEYFEGIKKTYFKNMDFWRTRIEPTNKQERERDLNKNWHKLSSISPKYKKEIVTNQEGLDYWHVKIKQIEEKLNLIK
;
A
#
# COMPACT_ATOMS: atom_id res chain seq x y z
N MET A 1 21.84 0.56 29.23
CA MET A 1 20.81 1.40 28.58
C MET A 1 21.56 2.57 27.96
N VAL A 2 21.57 2.71 26.64
CA VAL A 2 22.30 3.80 25.96
C VAL A 2 21.26 4.85 25.61
N ASP A 3 21.37 6.03 26.21
CA ASP A 3 20.48 7.14 25.89
C ASP A 3 20.68 7.57 24.43
N ILE A 4 19.60 7.58 23.65
CA ILE A 4 19.62 8.09 22.28
C ILE A 4 19.61 9.62 22.38
N LYS A 5 20.71 10.25 21.97
CA LYS A 5 20.81 11.71 21.92
C LYS A 5 19.74 12.28 20.98
N LYS A 6 19.02 13.31 21.43
CA LYS A 6 18.00 14.03 20.65
C LYS A 6 18.53 14.36 19.24
N GLY A 7 17.79 13.98 18.20
CA GLY A 7 18.15 14.22 16.79
C GLY A 7 19.04 13.15 16.15
N LYS A 8 19.44 12.10 16.86
CA LYS A 8 20.09 10.93 16.26
C LYS A 8 19.10 9.78 16.08
N ALA A 9 19.05 9.21 14.89
CA ALA A 9 18.33 7.97 14.65
C ALA A 9 18.97 6.84 15.47
N SER A 10 18.14 6.07 16.18
CA SER A 10 18.59 4.79 16.74
C SER A 10 18.92 3.84 15.60
N VAL A 11 20.09 3.22 15.64
CA VAL A 11 20.43 2.09 14.76
C VAL A 11 19.92 0.75 15.30
N PHE A 12 19.34 0.75 16.50
CA PHE A 12 18.80 -0.45 17.15
C PHE A 12 17.28 -0.48 17.02
N GLU A 13 16.77 -1.67 16.67
CA GLU A 13 15.36 -1.98 16.68
C GLU A 13 14.81 -1.94 18.11
N ALA A 14 13.63 -1.35 18.28
CA ALA A 14 12.98 -1.24 19.58
C ALA A 14 12.46 -2.61 20.04
N LYS A 15 12.74 -2.95 21.30
CA LYS A 15 12.28 -4.19 21.95
C LYS A 15 11.23 -3.88 23.01
N CYS A 16 10.25 -4.77 23.14
CA CYS A 16 9.23 -4.70 24.15
C CYS A 16 9.88 -4.81 25.54
N PRO A 17 9.64 -3.86 26.47
CA PRO A 17 10.24 -3.91 27.80
C PRO A 17 9.71 -5.06 28.66
N GLN A 18 8.61 -5.72 28.27
CA GLN A 18 8.02 -6.83 29.02
C GLN A 18 8.51 -8.20 28.58
N CYS A 19 8.65 -8.44 27.27
CA CYS A 19 9.01 -9.76 26.74
C CYS A 19 10.31 -9.78 25.93
N GLY A 20 10.91 -8.62 25.62
CA GLY A 20 12.15 -8.55 24.84
C GLY A 20 12.01 -8.74 23.33
N GLU A 21 10.81 -9.07 22.84
CA GLU A 21 10.51 -9.22 21.41
C GLU A 21 10.54 -7.86 20.68
N PHE A 22 10.74 -7.88 19.35
CA PHE A 22 10.73 -6.66 18.54
C PHE A 22 9.35 -5.99 18.50
N MET A 23 9.35 -4.66 18.60
CA MET A 23 8.13 -3.86 18.50
C MET A 23 7.77 -3.54 17.05
N ALA A 24 6.47 -3.59 16.73
CA ALA A 24 5.96 -3.15 15.45
C ALA A 24 6.14 -1.63 15.29
N ASN A 25 6.68 -1.19 14.14
CA ASN A 25 6.70 0.22 13.79
C ASN A 25 5.37 0.62 13.16
N MET A 26 4.54 1.31 13.94
CA MET A 26 3.19 1.74 13.54
C MET A 26 3.15 3.14 12.91
N GLY A 27 4.26 3.87 12.84
CA GLY A 27 4.33 5.21 12.27
C GLY A 27 4.14 6.36 13.26
N LEU A 28 4.38 7.58 12.78
CA LEU A 28 4.44 8.81 13.60
C LEU A 28 3.09 9.19 14.22
N ASP A 29 1.99 8.97 13.49
CA ASP A 29 0.64 9.35 13.94
C ASP A 29 -0.05 8.24 14.73
N PHE A 30 0.70 7.19 15.12
CA PHE A 30 0.15 6.11 15.91
C PHE A 30 -0.07 6.55 17.36
N GLU A 31 -1.33 6.62 17.75
CA GLU A 31 -1.73 6.77 19.15
C GLU A 31 -1.97 5.38 19.75
N SER A 32 -1.10 4.98 20.68
CA SER A 32 -1.24 3.67 21.33
C SER A 32 -2.47 3.65 22.24
N PRO A 33 -3.30 2.60 22.19
CA PRO A 33 -4.41 2.46 23.13
C PRO A 33 -3.89 2.18 24.55
N LYS A 34 -4.79 2.20 25.53
CA LYS A 34 -4.45 1.80 26.90
C LYS A 34 -3.92 0.36 26.91
N LYS A 35 -2.98 0.08 27.81
CA LYS A 35 -2.30 -1.22 27.89
C LYS A 35 -3.27 -2.39 28.08
N ASP A 36 -4.35 -2.16 28.82
CA ASP A 36 -5.39 -3.14 29.18
C ASP A 36 -6.54 -3.20 28.17
N ASP A 37 -6.55 -2.35 27.13
CA ASP A 37 -7.57 -2.39 26.08
C ASP A 37 -7.26 -3.47 25.05
N VAL A 38 -7.48 -4.72 25.45
CA VAL A 38 -7.20 -5.91 24.64
C VAL A 38 -7.90 -5.84 23.28
N LYS A 39 -9.14 -5.35 23.23
CA LYS A 39 -9.91 -5.25 21.98
C LYS A 39 -9.25 -4.28 20.99
N MET A 40 -8.80 -3.12 21.45
CA MET A 40 -8.10 -2.18 20.59
C MET A 40 -6.74 -2.71 20.14
N TRP A 41 -6.01 -3.40 21.00
CA TRP A 41 -4.75 -4.06 20.62
C TRP A 41 -4.94 -5.17 19.57
N GLU A 42 -6.00 -5.96 19.68
CA GLU A 42 -6.37 -6.97 18.67
C GLU A 42 -6.72 -6.33 17.32
N HIS A 43 -7.44 -5.21 17.32
CA HIS A 43 -7.74 -4.46 16.11
C HIS A 43 -6.46 -3.91 15.45
N ILE A 44 -5.57 -3.29 16.24
CA ILE A 44 -4.27 -2.78 15.75
C ILE A 44 -3.41 -3.91 15.18
N LYS A 45 -3.38 -5.08 15.85
CA LYS A 45 -2.67 -6.25 15.35
C LYS A 45 -3.23 -6.71 13.99
N SER A 46 -4.56 -6.64 13.82
CA SER A 46 -5.23 -6.97 12.55
C SER A 46 -4.91 -5.96 11.44
N LEU A 47 -4.81 -4.67 11.75
CA LEU A 47 -4.37 -3.65 10.80
C LEU A 47 -2.90 -3.88 10.39
N PHE A 48 -2.03 -4.15 11.35
CA PHE A 48 -0.61 -4.37 11.10
C PHE A 48 -0.36 -5.62 10.25
N SER A 49 -1.09 -6.72 10.49
CA SER A 49 -0.90 -7.98 9.74
C SER A 49 -1.17 -7.84 8.24
N VAL A 50 -2.01 -6.88 7.85
CA VAL A 50 -2.32 -6.54 6.44
C VAL A 50 -1.54 -5.32 5.93
N GLY A 51 -0.58 -4.83 6.73
CA GLY A 51 0.32 -3.74 6.39
C GLY A 51 -0.30 -2.34 6.45
N LEU A 52 -1.40 -2.16 7.19
CA LEU A 52 -1.93 -0.83 7.49
C LEU A 52 -1.26 -0.27 8.75
N THR A 53 -0.68 0.92 8.62
CA THR A 53 0.04 1.64 9.67
C THR A 53 -0.26 3.13 9.58
N PHE A 54 0.11 3.89 10.59
CA PHE A 54 -0.16 5.31 10.78
C PHE A 54 1.05 6.17 10.39
N HIS A 55 1.73 5.80 9.29
CA HIS A 55 2.80 6.62 8.74
C HIS A 55 2.19 7.79 7.96
N SER A 56 2.68 9.00 8.21
CA SER A 56 2.39 10.16 7.36
C SER A 56 3.60 11.07 7.23
N CYS A 57 3.54 11.97 6.25
CA CYS A 57 4.49 13.07 6.10
C CYS A 57 4.18 14.28 7.03
N GLY A 58 3.18 14.16 7.91
CA GLY A 58 2.73 15.22 8.83
C GLY A 58 1.79 16.27 8.23
N CYS A 59 1.57 16.28 6.91
CA CYS A 59 0.69 17.30 6.27
C CYS A 59 -0.79 16.90 6.22
N SER A 60 -1.11 15.61 6.14
CA SER A 60 -2.49 15.13 5.87
C SER A 60 -2.89 13.92 6.72
N GLY A 61 -2.04 13.52 7.66
CA GLY A 61 -2.22 12.31 8.45
C GLY A 61 -2.12 11.03 7.60
N PRO A 62 -2.43 9.87 8.20
CA PRO A 62 -2.28 8.55 7.56
C PRO A 62 -3.40 8.20 6.57
N GLY A 63 -4.36 9.11 6.35
CA GLY A 63 -5.56 8.86 5.56
C GLY A 63 -6.59 8.02 6.32
N TYR A 64 -7.51 7.38 5.57
CA TYR A 64 -8.55 6.55 6.16
C TYR A 64 -7.99 5.24 6.71
N ILE A 65 -8.26 4.95 7.99
CA ILE A 65 -7.93 3.70 8.66
C ILE A 65 -9.23 2.99 9.08
N PRO A 66 -9.50 1.76 8.60
CA PRO A 66 -10.68 1.01 8.99
C PRO A 66 -10.72 0.74 10.50
N ASN A 67 -11.90 0.90 11.10
CA ASN A 67 -12.11 0.80 12.56
C ASN A 67 -12.79 -0.51 13.00
N SER A 68 -13.07 -1.42 12.06
CA SER A 68 -13.61 -2.75 12.34
C SER A 68 -13.13 -3.76 11.29
N LYS A 69 -13.31 -5.05 11.58
CA LYS A 69 -13.00 -6.14 10.63
C LYS A 69 -13.83 -6.00 9.35
N GLU A 70 -15.12 -5.68 9.47
CA GLU A 70 -16.03 -5.50 8.33
C GLU A 70 -15.59 -4.33 7.45
N LYS A 71 -15.22 -3.21 8.08
CA LYS A 71 -14.69 -2.04 7.35
C LYS A 71 -13.34 -2.31 6.70
N LEU A 72 -12.53 -3.17 7.31
CA LEU A 72 -11.25 -3.59 6.74
C LEU A 72 -11.46 -4.44 5.47
N VAL A 73 -12.42 -5.37 5.50
CA VAL A 73 -12.81 -6.14 4.31
C VAL A 73 -13.37 -5.22 3.23
N GLU A 74 -14.29 -4.31 3.57
CA GLU A 74 -14.88 -3.35 2.63
C GLU A 74 -13.80 -2.48 1.96
N TYR A 75 -12.82 -2.01 2.74
CA TYR A 75 -11.70 -1.23 2.25
C TYR A 75 -10.89 -1.97 1.18
N PHE A 76 -10.47 -3.21 1.46
CA PHE A 76 -9.68 -3.99 0.50
C PHE A 76 -10.47 -4.46 -0.70
N GLU A 77 -11.76 -4.80 -0.56
CA GLU A 77 -12.63 -5.08 -1.70
C GLU A 77 -12.80 -3.85 -2.61
N GLY A 78 -12.88 -2.65 -2.04
CA GLY A 78 -12.88 -1.39 -2.79
C GLY A 78 -11.58 -1.18 -3.59
N ILE A 79 -10.42 -1.46 -2.98
CA ILE A 79 -9.12 -1.42 -3.67
C ILE A 79 -9.08 -2.45 -4.80
N LYS A 80 -9.46 -3.71 -4.51
CA LYS A 80 -9.49 -4.81 -5.47
C LYS A 80 -10.34 -4.45 -6.69
N LYS A 81 -11.55 -3.91 -6.47
CA LYS A 81 -12.43 -3.41 -7.54
C LYS A 81 -11.76 -2.32 -8.39
N THR A 82 -11.03 -1.41 -7.76
CA THR A 82 -10.27 -0.36 -8.47
C THR A 82 -9.15 -0.95 -9.32
N TYR A 83 -8.45 -1.96 -8.81
CA TYR A 83 -7.38 -2.64 -9.55
C TYR A 83 -7.92 -3.42 -10.76
N PHE A 84 -9.07 -4.09 -10.63
CA PHE A 84 -9.75 -4.71 -11.77
C PHE A 84 -10.09 -3.69 -12.86
N LYS A 85 -10.65 -2.51 -12.49
CA LYS A 85 -10.90 -1.44 -13.46
C LYS A 85 -9.63 -0.95 -14.16
N ASN A 86 -8.50 -0.89 -13.45
CA ASN A 86 -7.23 -0.58 -14.09
C ASN A 86 -6.78 -1.68 -15.04
N MET A 87 -6.98 -2.95 -14.70
CA MET A 87 -6.67 -4.09 -15.57
C MET A 87 -7.54 -4.09 -16.84
N ASP A 88 -8.82 -3.72 -16.76
CA ASP A 88 -9.71 -3.66 -17.92
C ASP A 88 -9.26 -2.62 -18.96
N PHE A 89 -8.63 -1.52 -18.51
CA PHE A 89 -7.98 -0.58 -19.43
C PHE A 89 -6.89 -1.27 -20.26
N TRP A 90 -6.04 -2.09 -19.64
CA TRP A 90 -4.96 -2.79 -20.36
C TRP A 90 -5.46 -3.90 -21.28
N ARG A 91 -6.60 -4.51 -20.97
CA ARG A 91 -7.26 -5.50 -21.86
C ARG A 91 -7.81 -4.88 -23.15
N THR A 92 -8.24 -3.63 -23.07
CA THR A 92 -8.98 -2.95 -24.14
C THR A 92 -8.16 -1.89 -24.86
N ARG A 93 -6.99 -1.50 -24.30
CA ARG A 93 -6.06 -0.57 -24.93
C ARG A 93 -5.52 -1.16 -26.23
N ILE A 94 -5.52 -0.36 -27.29
CA ILE A 94 -4.81 -0.68 -28.52
C ILE A 94 -3.37 -0.23 -28.35
N GLU A 95 -2.41 -1.16 -28.46
CA GLU A 95 -1.00 -0.81 -28.35
C GLU A 95 -0.54 0.03 -29.55
N PRO A 96 0.21 1.12 -29.31
CA PRO A 96 0.71 1.95 -30.40
C PRO A 96 1.76 1.18 -31.21
N THR A 97 1.64 1.23 -32.53
CA THR A 97 2.56 0.54 -33.46
C THR A 97 3.61 1.47 -34.05
N ASN A 98 3.38 2.79 -33.98
CA ASN A 98 4.25 3.81 -34.54
C ASN A 98 4.43 5.00 -33.60
N LYS A 99 5.37 5.89 -33.96
CA LYS A 99 5.75 7.05 -33.13
C LYS A 99 4.57 8.00 -32.87
N GLN A 100 3.73 8.25 -33.86
CA GLN A 100 2.60 9.19 -33.71
C GLN A 100 1.52 8.61 -32.78
N GLU A 101 1.18 7.33 -32.94
CA GLU A 101 0.27 6.63 -32.04
C GLU A 101 0.80 6.60 -30.62
N ARG A 102 2.10 6.33 -30.46
CA ARG A 102 2.76 6.32 -29.15
C ARG A 102 2.65 7.67 -28.45
N GLU A 103 2.88 8.76 -29.18
CA GLU A 103 2.78 10.11 -28.62
C GLU A 103 1.34 10.45 -28.20
N ARG A 104 0.34 10.09 -29.02
CA ARG A 104 -1.08 10.26 -28.67
C ARG A 104 -1.48 9.44 -27.45
N ASP A 105 -1.07 8.17 -27.40
CA ASP A 105 -1.32 7.29 -26.26
C ASP A 105 -0.65 7.81 -24.98
N LEU A 106 0.60 8.25 -25.06
CA LEU A 106 1.31 8.86 -23.94
C LEU A 106 0.58 10.10 -23.43
N ASN A 107 0.20 11.03 -24.32
CA ASN A 107 -0.50 12.26 -23.91
C ASN A 107 -1.83 11.96 -23.22
N LYS A 108 -2.59 10.98 -23.72
CA LYS A 108 -3.91 10.61 -23.18
C LYS A 108 -3.81 9.81 -21.88
N ASN A 109 -2.86 8.87 -21.80
CA ASN A 109 -2.84 7.81 -20.81
C ASN A 109 -1.63 7.86 -19.88
N TRP A 110 -0.84 8.95 -19.87
CA TRP A 110 0.43 9.05 -19.14
C TRP A 110 0.37 8.54 -17.69
N HIS A 111 -0.70 8.87 -16.95
CA HIS A 111 -0.88 8.49 -15.54
C HIS A 111 -1.02 6.97 -15.35
N LYS A 112 -1.63 6.28 -16.32
CA LYS A 112 -1.73 4.81 -16.32
C LYS A 112 -0.40 4.19 -16.69
N LEU A 113 0.27 4.71 -17.72
CA LEU A 113 1.57 4.20 -18.18
C LEU A 113 2.66 4.37 -17.10
N SER A 114 2.70 5.53 -16.43
CA SER A 114 3.67 5.84 -15.39
C SER A 114 3.52 4.97 -14.14
N SER A 115 2.32 4.40 -13.94
CA SER A 115 2.06 3.47 -12.83
C SER A 115 2.70 2.11 -13.05
N ILE A 116 3.02 1.74 -14.30
CA ILE A 116 3.57 0.43 -14.66
C ILE A 116 5.08 0.47 -14.80
N SER A 117 5.59 1.45 -15.55
CA SER A 117 7.01 1.51 -15.90
C SER A 117 7.57 2.92 -15.71
N PRO A 118 8.71 3.09 -15.02
CA PRO A 118 9.39 4.39 -14.92
C PRO A 118 9.94 4.84 -16.28
N LYS A 119 10.12 3.92 -17.23
CA LYS A 119 10.62 4.19 -18.58
C LYS A 119 9.51 4.49 -19.58
N TYR A 120 8.25 4.66 -19.15
CA TYR A 120 7.10 4.92 -20.03
C TYR A 120 7.29 6.08 -21.01
N LYS A 121 8.12 7.08 -20.67
CA LYS A 121 8.44 8.20 -21.57
C LYS A 121 9.39 7.82 -22.70
N LYS A 122 10.22 6.78 -22.53
CA LYS A 122 11.26 6.35 -23.47
C LYS A 122 10.82 5.16 -24.33
N GLU A 123 10.12 4.21 -23.73
CA GLU A 123 9.73 2.94 -24.36
C GLU A 123 8.20 2.85 -24.48
N ILE A 124 7.68 1.88 -25.24
CA ILE A 124 6.26 1.54 -25.25
C ILE A 124 6.01 0.60 -24.06
N VAL A 125 5.04 0.93 -23.22
CA VAL A 125 4.53 -0.01 -22.22
C VAL A 125 3.53 -0.92 -22.92
N THR A 126 3.83 -2.21 -22.95
CA THR A 126 2.95 -3.23 -23.51
C THR A 126 1.74 -3.46 -22.61
N ASN A 127 0.66 -3.95 -23.19
CA ASN A 127 -0.52 -4.36 -22.45
C ASN A 127 -0.21 -5.51 -21.51
N GLN A 128 0.64 -6.46 -21.93
CA GLN A 128 1.04 -7.58 -21.08
C GLN A 128 1.74 -7.11 -19.81
N GLU A 129 2.68 -6.16 -19.91
CA GLU A 129 3.31 -5.56 -18.72
C GLU A 129 2.28 -4.92 -17.77
N GLY A 130 1.29 -4.22 -18.33
CA GLY A 130 0.19 -3.65 -17.56
C GLY A 130 -0.66 -4.71 -16.87
N LEU A 131 -1.02 -5.78 -17.59
CA LEU A 131 -1.80 -6.91 -17.06
C LEU A 131 -1.05 -7.62 -15.93
N ASP A 132 0.23 -7.93 -16.14
CA ASP A 132 1.08 -8.63 -15.16
C ASP A 132 1.21 -7.80 -13.88
N TYR A 133 1.46 -6.49 -14.01
CA TYR A 133 1.54 -5.58 -12.88
C TYR A 133 0.24 -5.60 -12.05
N TRP A 134 -0.92 -5.41 -12.70
CA TRP A 134 -2.19 -5.37 -11.96
C TRP A 134 -2.60 -6.74 -11.43
N HIS A 135 -2.24 -7.83 -12.10
CA HIS A 135 -2.46 -9.18 -11.60
C HIS A 135 -1.72 -9.41 -10.28
N VAL A 136 -0.44 -9.05 -10.22
CA VAL A 136 0.35 -9.10 -8.97
C VAL A 136 -0.29 -8.24 -7.88
N LYS A 137 -0.73 -7.02 -8.21
CA LYS A 137 -1.40 -6.13 -7.24
C LYS A 137 -2.71 -6.71 -6.72
N ILE A 138 -3.52 -7.33 -7.58
CA ILE A 138 -4.78 -7.97 -7.16
C ILE A 138 -4.48 -9.15 -6.23
N LYS A 139 -3.51 -9.99 -6.57
CA LYS A 139 -3.11 -11.12 -5.73
C LYS A 139 -2.67 -10.67 -4.33
N GLN A 140 -1.88 -9.59 -4.24
CA GLN A 140 -1.49 -9.01 -2.95
C GLN A 140 -2.70 -8.57 -2.10
N ILE A 141 -3.75 -8.02 -2.73
CA ILE A 141 -4.98 -7.64 -2.00
C ILE A 141 -5.78 -8.88 -1.59
N GLU A 142 -5.83 -9.91 -2.42
CA GLU A 142 -6.49 -11.18 -2.07
C GLU A 142 -5.80 -11.88 -0.90
N GLU A 143 -4.47 -11.88 -0.87
CA GLU A 143 -3.69 -12.37 0.28
C GLU A 143 -4.04 -11.61 1.56
N LYS A 144 -4.13 -10.27 1.50
CA LYS A 144 -4.57 -9.45 2.65
C LYS A 144 -5.99 -9.77 3.10
N LEU A 145 -6.92 -9.94 2.16
CA LEU A 145 -8.30 -10.35 2.47
C LEU A 145 -8.35 -11.72 3.14
N ASN A 146 -7.50 -12.66 2.72
CA ASN A 146 -7.42 -13.98 3.33
C ASN A 146 -6.82 -13.96 4.74
N LEU A 147 -5.92 -13.02 5.05
CA LEU A 147 -5.41 -12.81 6.41
C LEU A 147 -6.45 -12.25 7.38
N ILE A 148 -7.49 -11.58 6.85
CA ILE A 148 -8.56 -11.00 7.67
C ILE A 148 -9.63 -12.04 8.00
N LYS A 149 -9.93 -12.96 7.07
CA LYS A 149 -10.98 -13.97 7.20
C LYS A 149 -10.71 -14.91 8.36
#